data_AF-A0A2P2JEY3-F1
#
_entry.id   AF-A0A2P2JEY3-F1
#
_cell.length_a   1.000
_cell.length_b   1.000
_cell.length_c   1.000
_cell.angle_alpha   90.00
_cell.angle_beta   90.00
_cell.angle_gamma   90.00
#
_symmetry.space_group_name_H-M   'P 1'
#
loop_
_entity.id
_entity.type
_entity.pdbx_description
1 polymer ?
#
loop_
_entity_poly.entity_id
_entity_poly.type
_entity_poly.pdbx_seq_one_letter_code
_entity_poly.pdbx_strand_id
1 'polypeptide(L)'
;MPHHWDRREDTLLHLENFKPHKRKALKKMPGKTTNYPFHKPEEHHPPGKDSTKKIPKLIGKAANYAGSAKSKKQAAPFLPTITNHTQLWWVPNVVVAHQKEGIEAVHVTSGRTVCKLHLLEGGLHADINGDGVLDHVQAVGGNGAERTVVSGSMEVLRPCWAVATSGVPVREQLFNASICHHSPFNLFQHGDFARNFGRTSDVSSLEVATPILIPKNDGHRHRKGSHGDVVFLTNRGEVTSYSPGLHGHGAVWQWQLLTGATWSNLPSPSGMMEGGSVVPTLKAMSLRVHDNQQMILAAGDQEAVVISTGGSIQTSIDLPAPPTHALMCEDFSNDGLTDLIVMTPNGVYGFVQTRTPGALFFSTLVGCLLIVMGVIFVTQHLDSMKGKPRASYGPR
;
A
#
# COMPACT_ATOMS: atom_id res chain seq x y z
N MET A 1 -4.79 5.05 -4.45
CA MET A 1 -3.55 5.78 -4.76
C MET A 1 -2.78 5.87 -3.46
N PRO A 2 -1.62 5.21 -3.37
CA PRO A 2 -0.40 5.57 -4.10
C PRO A 2 -0.30 5.02 -5.53
N HIS A 3 0.53 5.64 -6.36
CA HIS A 3 0.97 5.19 -7.68
C HIS A 3 2.48 5.38 -7.80
N HIS A 4 3.19 4.36 -8.23
CA HIS A 4 4.59 4.41 -8.64
C HIS A 4 4.74 3.49 -9.84
N TRP A 5 5.67 3.81 -10.73
CA TRP A 5 5.98 2.99 -11.89
C TRP A 5 7.44 3.21 -12.26
N ASP A 6 8.23 2.15 -12.16
CA ASP A 6 9.61 2.12 -12.67
C ASP A 6 9.74 1.14 -13.83
N ARG A 7 8.98 0.05 -13.76
CA ARG A 7 9.15 -1.10 -14.64
C ARG A 7 7.81 -1.63 -15.14
N ARG A 8 7.87 -2.48 -16.16
CA ARG A 8 6.67 -3.03 -16.80
C ARG A 8 5.84 -3.86 -15.82
N GLU A 9 6.50 -4.58 -14.93
CA GLU A 9 5.90 -5.38 -13.85
C GLU A 9 5.12 -4.55 -12.81
N ASP A 10 5.37 -3.24 -12.70
CA ASP A 10 4.63 -2.35 -11.80
C ASP A 10 3.25 -1.95 -12.37
N THR A 11 2.90 -2.45 -13.55
CA THR A 11 1.60 -2.20 -14.17
C THR A 11 0.51 -2.93 -13.39
N LEU A 12 -0.35 -2.18 -12.71
CA LEU A 12 -1.44 -2.73 -11.90
C LEU A 12 -2.80 -2.44 -12.56
N LEU A 13 -3.68 -3.43 -12.55
CA LEU A 13 -5.05 -3.32 -13.05
C LEU A 13 -6.03 -3.61 -11.92
N HIS A 14 -6.93 -2.67 -11.65
CA HIS A 14 -7.97 -2.80 -10.64
C HIS A 14 -9.36 -2.70 -11.27
N LEU A 15 -10.29 -3.53 -10.82
CA LEU A 15 -11.70 -3.41 -11.18
C LEU A 15 -12.39 -2.47 -10.21
N GLU A 16 -13.01 -1.41 -10.73
CA GLU A 16 -13.63 -0.36 -9.93
C GLU A 16 -15.03 0.01 -10.42
N ASN A 17 -15.80 0.64 -9.54
CA ASN A 17 -17.13 1.17 -9.86
C ASN A 17 -17.13 2.70 -9.88
N PHE A 18 -17.28 3.28 -11.07
CA PHE A 18 -17.40 4.71 -11.29
C PHE A 18 -18.87 5.08 -11.37
N LYS A 19 -19.30 5.95 -10.46
CA LYS A 19 -20.63 6.57 -10.53
C LYS A 19 -20.52 7.91 -11.24
N PRO A 20 -21.41 8.21 -12.20
CA PRO A 20 -21.46 9.55 -12.78
C PRO A 20 -21.72 10.55 -11.65
N HIS A 21 -20.78 11.47 -11.45
CA HIS A 21 -20.96 12.56 -10.53
C HIS A 21 -22.19 13.36 -10.99
N LYS A 22 -23.16 13.61 -10.10
CA LYS A 22 -24.24 14.56 -10.36
C LYS A 22 -23.61 15.94 -10.50
N ARG A 23 -23.15 16.31 -11.70
CA ARG A 23 -22.79 17.71 -11.96
C ARG A 23 -24.06 18.51 -11.71
N LYS A 24 -23.97 19.60 -10.94
CA LYS A 24 -24.96 20.67 -11.05
C LYS A 24 -25.01 20.96 -12.55
N ALA A 25 -26.19 20.82 -13.17
CA ALA A 25 -26.35 21.20 -14.56
C ALA A 25 -25.94 22.68 -14.64
N LEU A 26 -24.73 22.95 -15.15
CA LEU A 26 -24.39 24.28 -15.61
C LEU A 26 -25.51 24.61 -16.60
N LYS A 27 -26.23 25.69 -16.32
CA LYS A 27 -27.39 26.16 -17.08
C LYS A 27 -26.98 26.10 -18.54
N LYS A 28 -27.46 25.09 -19.29
CA LYS A 28 -27.31 25.09 -20.75
C LYS A 28 -27.91 26.42 -21.18
N MET A 29 -27.09 27.32 -21.71
CA MET A 29 -27.64 28.45 -22.45
C MET A 29 -28.51 27.81 -23.54
N PRO A 30 -29.81 28.12 -23.59
CA PRO A 30 -30.70 27.53 -24.58
C PRO A 30 -30.19 27.94 -25.96
N GLY A 31 -29.52 27.01 -26.64
CA GLY A 31 -29.29 27.11 -28.07
C GLY A 31 -30.65 27.25 -28.74
N LYS A 32 -30.75 28.24 -29.63
CA LYS A 32 -31.95 28.59 -30.41
C LYS A 32 -32.65 27.32 -30.90
N THR A 33 -33.88 27.09 -30.46
CA THR A 33 -34.74 26.02 -30.95
C THR A 33 -35.04 26.28 -32.42
N THR A 34 -34.50 25.46 -33.32
CA THR A 34 -34.98 25.34 -34.69
C THR A 34 -36.33 24.65 -34.65
N ASN A 35 -37.41 25.43 -34.75
CA ASN A 35 -38.77 24.93 -34.94
C ASN A 35 -38.85 24.26 -36.32
N TYR A 36 -39.11 22.95 -36.33
CA TYR A 36 -39.65 22.28 -37.52
C TYR A 36 -41.17 22.42 -37.51
N PRO A 37 -41.82 22.76 -38.63
CA PRO A 37 -43.25 22.99 -38.68
C PRO A 37 -43.97 21.65 -38.92
N PHE A 38 -44.29 20.93 -37.86
CA PHE A 38 -45.33 19.90 -37.93
C PHE A 38 -46.32 20.09 -36.77
N HIS A 39 -47.50 20.59 -37.13
CA HIS A 39 -48.65 20.74 -36.24
C HIS A 39 -49.20 19.35 -35.92
N LYS A 40 -49.18 18.93 -34.65
CA LYS A 40 -49.95 17.78 -34.17
C LYS A 40 -51.17 18.32 -33.42
N PRO A 41 -52.41 17.94 -33.75
CA PRO A 41 -53.58 18.37 -32.99
C PRO A 41 -53.63 17.65 -31.64
N GLU A 42 -54.09 18.36 -30.62
CA GLU A 42 -54.30 17.84 -29.28
C GLU A 42 -55.71 17.23 -29.20
N GLU A 43 -55.78 15.92 -28.98
CA GLU A 43 -57.03 15.16 -28.98
C GLU A 43 -57.59 15.10 -27.56
N HIS A 44 -58.50 16.02 -27.24
CA HIS A 44 -59.28 15.98 -26.02
C HIS A 44 -60.44 14.98 -26.20
N HIS A 45 -60.45 13.93 -25.37
CA HIS A 45 -61.51 12.91 -25.16
C HIS A 45 -61.41 11.61 -26.00
N PRO A 46 -60.57 10.62 -25.58
CA PRO A 46 -60.75 9.25 -26.03
C PRO A 46 -61.98 8.62 -25.34
N PRO A 47 -62.90 7.97 -26.07
CA PRO A 47 -64.10 7.35 -25.50
C PRO A 47 -63.73 6.07 -24.72
N GLY A 48 -64.41 5.84 -23.58
CA GLY A 48 -64.31 4.58 -22.81
C GLY A 48 -63.53 4.64 -21.50
N LYS A 49 -63.14 5.83 -21.01
CA LYS A 49 -62.42 5.95 -19.73
C LYS A 49 -63.41 6.03 -18.56
N ASP A 50 -63.68 4.89 -17.92
CA ASP A 50 -64.49 4.81 -16.70
C ASP A 50 -63.78 5.58 -15.55
N SER A 51 -64.38 6.72 -15.16
CA SER A 51 -63.81 7.68 -14.20
C SER A 51 -63.77 7.14 -12.76
N THR A 52 -64.51 6.06 -12.48
CA THR A 52 -64.69 5.56 -11.11
C THR A 52 -63.57 4.64 -10.62
N LYS A 53 -62.72 4.12 -11.52
CA LYS A 53 -61.51 3.31 -11.22
C LYS A 53 -61.70 2.18 -10.17
N LYS A 54 -62.91 1.65 -10.00
CA LYS A 54 -63.20 0.61 -8.99
C LYS A 54 -62.69 -0.77 -9.41
N ILE A 55 -62.92 -1.14 -10.68
CA ILE A 55 -62.52 -2.45 -11.23
C ILE A 55 -60.99 -2.57 -11.41
N PRO A 56 -60.26 -1.56 -11.93
CA PRO A 56 -58.79 -1.61 -12.04
C PRO A 56 -58.09 -1.76 -10.67
N LYS A 57 -58.63 -1.16 -9.61
CA LYS A 57 -58.08 -1.27 -8.25
C LYS A 57 -58.27 -2.65 -7.65
N LEU A 58 -59.38 -3.34 -7.97
CA LEU A 58 -59.64 -4.69 -7.47
C LEU A 58 -58.72 -5.71 -8.15
N ILE A 59 -58.55 -5.60 -9.47
CA ILE A 59 -57.65 -6.45 -10.26
C ILE A 59 -56.18 -6.20 -9.85
N GLY A 60 -55.79 -4.95 -9.61
CA GLY A 60 -54.45 -4.62 -9.12
C GLY A 60 -54.13 -5.21 -7.74
N LYS A 61 -55.12 -5.31 -6.83
CA LYS A 61 -54.94 -5.96 -5.52
C LYS A 61 -54.81 -7.48 -5.64
N ALA A 62 -55.61 -8.12 -6.50
CA ALA A 62 -55.52 -9.55 -6.74
C ALA A 62 -54.19 -9.97 -7.40
N ALA A 63 -53.70 -9.17 -8.36
CA ALA A 63 -52.40 -9.40 -9.01
C ALA A 63 -51.23 -9.27 -8.02
N ASN A 64 -51.27 -8.29 -7.12
CA ASN A 64 -50.24 -8.13 -6.08
C ASN A 64 -50.28 -9.26 -5.04
N TYR A 65 -51.45 -9.83 -4.76
CA TYR A 65 -51.58 -10.96 -3.83
C TYR A 65 -51.04 -12.25 -4.45
N ALA A 66 -51.35 -12.50 -5.74
CA ALA A 66 -50.84 -13.64 -6.49
C ALA A 66 -49.32 -13.60 -6.73
N GLY A 67 -48.73 -12.41 -6.86
CA GLY A 67 -47.28 -12.22 -7.00
C GLY A 67 -46.47 -12.31 -5.70
N SER A 68 -47.12 -12.42 -4.52
CA SER A 68 -46.42 -12.39 -3.22
C SER A 68 -45.93 -13.76 -2.73
N ALA A 69 -46.34 -14.86 -3.38
CA ALA A 69 -45.91 -16.21 -3.03
C ALA A 69 -44.48 -16.49 -3.53
N LYS A 70 -43.46 -16.02 -2.77
CA LYS A 70 -42.06 -16.37 -3.02
C LYS A 70 -41.83 -17.86 -2.68
N SER A 71 -41.73 -18.72 -3.68
CA SER A 71 -41.10 -20.04 -3.50
C SER A 71 -39.61 -19.81 -3.21
N LYS A 72 -39.12 -20.29 -2.07
CA LYS A 72 -37.68 -20.41 -1.79
C LYS A 72 -37.07 -21.38 -2.80
N LYS A 73 -36.55 -20.87 -3.93
CA LYS A 73 -35.57 -21.59 -4.73
C LYS A 73 -34.19 -21.30 -4.14
N GLN A 74 -33.52 -22.36 -3.70
CA GLN A 74 -32.15 -22.33 -3.22
C GLN A 74 -31.26 -21.66 -4.27
N ALA A 75 -30.44 -20.71 -3.81
CA ALA A 75 -29.57 -19.90 -4.63
C ALA A 75 -28.46 -20.76 -5.24
N ALA A 76 -28.56 -21.03 -6.55
CA ALA A 76 -27.36 -21.22 -7.34
C ALA A 76 -26.55 -19.90 -7.32
N PRO A 77 -25.21 -19.94 -7.28
CA PRO A 77 -24.40 -18.72 -7.31
C PRO A 77 -24.66 -17.98 -8.62
N PHE A 78 -25.38 -16.87 -8.51
CA PHE A 78 -25.66 -15.98 -9.64
C PHE A 78 -24.36 -15.26 -10.01
N LEU A 79 -23.72 -15.66 -11.11
CA LEU A 79 -22.73 -14.84 -11.78
C LEU A 79 -23.46 -13.76 -12.58
N PRO A 80 -23.39 -12.47 -12.22
CA PRO A 80 -24.04 -11.42 -12.99
C PRO A 80 -23.33 -11.28 -14.35
N THR A 81 -24.01 -11.65 -15.43
CA THR A 81 -23.56 -11.30 -16.78
C THR A 81 -23.68 -9.79 -16.96
N ILE A 82 -22.55 -9.09 -17.10
CA ILE A 82 -22.51 -7.65 -17.35
C ILE A 82 -23.15 -7.40 -18.72
N THR A 83 -24.29 -6.72 -18.74
CA THR A 83 -24.96 -6.28 -19.97
C THR A 83 -25.09 -4.76 -19.95
N ASN A 84 -25.45 -4.14 -21.08
CA ASN A 84 -25.72 -2.69 -21.14
C ASN A 84 -26.85 -2.22 -20.18
N HIS A 85 -27.60 -3.14 -19.57
CA HIS A 85 -28.74 -2.84 -18.70
C HIS A 85 -28.54 -3.29 -17.24
N THR A 86 -27.39 -3.85 -16.87
CA THR A 86 -27.13 -4.23 -15.46
C THR A 86 -26.92 -3.00 -14.59
N GLN A 87 -27.97 -2.57 -13.88
CA GLN A 87 -27.93 -1.49 -12.88
C GLN A 87 -27.62 -2.00 -11.47
N LEU A 88 -26.73 -3.00 -11.33
CA LEU A 88 -26.28 -3.45 -10.02
C LEU A 88 -25.16 -2.53 -9.54
N TRP A 89 -25.40 -1.81 -8.45
CA TRP A 89 -24.51 -0.75 -7.94
C TRP A 89 -23.14 -1.24 -7.47
N TRP A 90 -22.97 -2.56 -7.27
CA TRP A 90 -21.73 -3.20 -6.85
C TRP A 90 -20.92 -3.82 -7.99
N VAL A 91 -21.44 -3.81 -9.23
CA VAL A 91 -20.73 -4.41 -10.36
C VAL A 91 -19.68 -3.43 -10.89
N PRO A 92 -18.40 -3.84 -11.00
CA PRO A 92 -17.36 -2.98 -11.59
C PRO A 92 -17.74 -2.62 -13.03
N ASN A 93 -17.59 -1.35 -13.39
CA ASN A 93 -17.86 -0.86 -14.75
C ASN A 93 -16.60 -0.30 -15.43
N VAL A 94 -15.48 -0.23 -14.70
CA VAL A 94 -14.23 0.35 -15.18
C VAL A 94 -13.05 -0.52 -14.71
N VAL A 95 -12.05 -0.67 -15.58
CA VAL A 95 -10.70 -1.10 -15.21
C VAL A 95 -9.86 0.16 -15.01
N VAL A 96 -9.28 0.31 -13.83
CA VAL A 96 -8.29 1.35 -13.52
C VAL A 96 -6.92 0.75 -13.71
N ALA A 97 -6.20 1.24 -14.71
CA ALA A 97 -4.86 0.81 -15.06
C ALA A 97 -3.83 1.83 -14.57
N HIS A 98 -2.90 1.39 -13.74
CA HIS A 98 -1.69 2.11 -13.37
C HIS A 98 -0.61 1.73 -14.36
N GLN A 99 -0.13 2.69 -15.15
CA GLN A 99 0.83 2.50 -16.23
C GLN A 99 1.97 3.51 -16.12
N LYS A 100 2.99 3.36 -16.96
CA LYS A 100 4.13 4.29 -17.11
C LYS A 100 3.72 5.76 -17.21
N GLU A 101 2.73 6.05 -18.06
CA GLU A 101 2.29 7.43 -18.33
C GLU A 101 1.31 7.98 -17.27
N GLY A 102 1.01 7.19 -16.22
CA GLY A 102 0.06 7.52 -15.17
C GLY A 102 -1.13 6.57 -15.10
N ILE A 103 -2.31 7.11 -14.78
CA ILE A 103 -3.48 6.29 -14.40
C ILE A 103 -4.60 6.49 -15.41
N GLU A 104 -5.09 5.39 -15.97
CA GLU A 104 -6.15 5.38 -16.96
C GLU A 104 -7.35 4.57 -16.49
N ALA A 105 -8.54 5.13 -16.64
CA ALA A 105 -9.80 4.47 -16.32
C ALA A 105 -10.49 4.07 -17.64
N VAL A 106 -10.61 2.77 -17.90
CA VAL A 106 -11.17 2.22 -19.15
C VAL A 106 -12.50 1.52 -18.85
N HIS A 107 -13.56 1.89 -19.56
CA HIS A 107 -14.88 1.27 -19.38
C HIS A 107 -14.90 -0.18 -19.87
N VAL A 108 -15.26 -1.12 -18.99
CA VAL A 108 -15.14 -2.58 -19.21
C VAL A 108 -15.86 -3.03 -20.48
N THR A 109 -17.09 -2.55 -20.69
CA THR A 109 -17.93 -3.03 -21.80
C THR A 109 -17.57 -2.41 -23.14
N SER A 110 -17.13 -1.15 -23.16
CA SER A 110 -16.91 -0.41 -24.42
C SER A 110 -15.44 -0.32 -24.82
N GLY A 111 -14.52 -0.63 -23.90
CA GLY A 111 -13.08 -0.42 -24.09
C GLY A 111 -12.67 1.05 -24.21
N ARG A 112 -13.59 2.00 -23.99
CA ARG A 112 -13.31 3.44 -24.11
C ARG A 112 -12.73 3.99 -22.81
N THR A 113 -11.71 4.83 -22.93
CA THR A 113 -11.18 5.61 -21.83
C THR A 113 -12.24 6.57 -21.29
N VAL A 114 -12.53 6.46 -19.99
CA VAL A 114 -13.43 7.34 -19.24
C VAL A 114 -12.70 8.60 -18.81
N CYS A 115 -11.49 8.43 -18.25
CA CYS A 115 -10.59 9.51 -17.89
C CYS A 115 -9.14 8.99 -17.81
N LYS A 116 -8.18 9.88 -18.01
CA LYS A 116 -6.74 9.60 -17.87
C LYS A 116 -6.10 10.72 -17.07
N LEU A 117 -5.22 10.35 -16.15
CA LEU A 117 -4.38 11.25 -15.36
C LEU A 117 -2.94 10.97 -15.77
N HIS A 118 -2.31 11.95 -16.40
CA HIS A 118 -0.91 11.87 -16.78
C HIS A 118 -0.03 12.15 -15.56
N LEU A 119 0.89 11.23 -15.27
CA LEU A 119 1.84 11.34 -14.17
C LEU A 119 3.25 11.21 -14.73
N LEU A 120 4.19 11.90 -14.10
CA LEU A 120 5.60 11.80 -14.46
C LEU A 120 6.14 10.43 -14.09
N GLU A 121 7.04 9.91 -14.92
CA GLU A 121 7.71 8.64 -14.69
C GLU A 121 8.70 8.73 -13.53
N GLY A 122 8.86 7.62 -12.81
CA GLY A 122 9.74 7.52 -11.65
C GLY A 122 9.16 8.18 -10.40
N GLY A 123 9.60 7.69 -9.24
CA GLY A 123 9.16 8.22 -7.95
C GLY A 123 7.75 7.80 -7.55
N LEU A 124 7.22 8.48 -6.53
CA LEU A 124 5.97 8.15 -5.86
C LEU A 124 4.95 9.27 -6.05
N HIS A 125 3.76 8.93 -6.53
CA HIS A 125 2.60 9.82 -6.59
C HIS A 125 1.58 9.42 -5.53
N ALA A 126 1.41 10.24 -4.51
CA ALA A 126 0.46 10.03 -3.43
C ALA A 126 0.14 11.35 -2.73
N ASP A 127 -1.01 11.43 -2.07
CA ASP A 127 -1.25 12.46 -1.06
C ASP A 127 -0.40 12.07 0.16
N ILE A 128 0.68 12.81 0.45
CA ILE A 128 1.58 12.47 1.55
C ILE A 128 1.23 13.27 2.80
N ASN A 129 0.75 14.51 2.62
CA ASN A 129 0.43 15.45 3.70
C ASN A 129 -1.04 15.38 4.17
N GLY A 130 -1.92 14.69 3.45
CA GLY A 130 -3.32 14.49 3.80
C GLY A 130 -4.26 15.63 3.38
N ASP A 131 -3.84 16.54 2.50
CA ASP A 131 -4.67 17.67 2.07
C ASP A 131 -5.64 17.33 0.91
N GLY A 132 -5.54 16.12 0.37
CA GLY A 132 -6.37 15.64 -0.74
C GLY A 132 -5.89 16.06 -2.12
N VAL A 133 -4.74 16.74 -2.22
CA VAL A 133 -4.01 17.03 -3.46
C VAL A 133 -3.03 15.87 -3.73
N LEU A 134 -2.77 15.61 -5.01
CA LEU A 134 -1.76 14.60 -5.36
C LEU A 134 -0.37 15.22 -5.28
N ASP A 135 0.50 14.59 -4.51
CA ASP A 135 1.90 14.96 -4.41
C ASP A 135 2.78 13.98 -5.19
N HIS A 136 3.98 14.44 -5.52
CA HIS A 136 5.00 13.69 -6.22
C HIS A 136 6.30 13.74 -5.42
N VAL A 137 6.86 12.58 -5.10
CA VAL A 137 8.13 12.43 -4.40
C VAL A 137 9.15 11.79 -5.32
N GLN A 138 10.26 12.48 -5.50
CA GLN A 138 11.40 12.03 -6.29
C GLN A 138 12.64 11.94 -5.41
N ALA A 139 13.45 10.91 -5.61
CA ALA A 139 14.73 10.76 -4.96
C ALA A 139 15.82 10.50 -5.99
N VAL A 140 17.02 11.03 -5.73
CA VAL A 140 18.08 11.11 -6.74
C VAL A 140 19.35 10.45 -6.24
N GLY A 141 19.78 9.44 -7.00
CA GLY A 141 21.11 8.84 -6.90
C GLY A 141 22.17 9.68 -7.61
N GLY A 142 23.44 9.30 -7.50
CA GLY A 142 24.55 10.08 -8.09
C GLY A 142 25.07 9.59 -9.43
N ASN A 143 24.32 8.74 -10.14
CA ASN A 143 24.78 8.16 -11.40
C ASN A 143 25.12 9.25 -12.44
N GLY A 144 26.43 9.41 -12.68
CA GLY A 144 27.12 10.58 -13.24
C GLY A 144 26.85 10.99 -14.70
N ALA A 145 25.63 10.86 -15.21
CA ALA A 145 25.26 11.36 -16.54
C ALA A 145 23.88 12.05 -16.58
N GLU A 146 22.91 11.65 -15.75
CA GLU A 146 21.55 12.18 -15.80
C GLU A 146 21.30 13.17 -14.68
N ARG A 147 21.30 14.46 -15.02
CA ARG A 147 20.91 15.52 -14.10
C ARG A 147 19.39 15.49 -13.96
N THR A 148 18.91 14.84 -12.91
CA THR A 148 17.49 14.90 -12.53
C THR A 148 17.18 16.31 -12.04
N VAL A 149 16.28 16.97 -12.77
CA VAL A 149 15.76 18.30 -12.41
C VAL A 149 14.50 18.09 -11.60
N VAL A 150 14.30 18.88 -10.54
CA VAL A 150 13.05 18.86 -9.77
C VAL A 150 11.88 19.16 -10.70
N SER A 151 10.85 18.33 -10.65
CA SER A 151 9.59 18.56 -11.38
C SER A 151 9.05 19.98 -11.13
N GLY A 152 8.99 20.80 -12.17
CA GLY A 152 8.49 22.19 -12.10
C GLY A 152 9.53 23.26 -11.72
N SER A 153 10.80 22.90 -11.54
CA SER A 153 11.91 23.84 -11.30
C SER A 153 13.05 23.64 -12.31
N MET A 154 14.04 24.54 -12.33
CA MET A 154 15.29 24.37 -13.08
C MET A 154 16.45 23.91 -12.18
N GLU A 155 16.19 23.67 -10.90
CA GLU A 155 17.19 23.25 -9.94
C GLU A 155 17.56 21.77 -10.12
N VAL A 156 18.86 21.53 -10.29
CA VAL A 156 19.42 20.19 -10.37
C VAL A 156 19.51 19.60 -8.97
N LEU A 157 18.92 18.43 -8.79
CA LEU A 157 18.99 17.72 -7.52
C LEU A 157 20.40 17.23 -7.25
N ARG A 158 20.85 17.46 -6.02
CA ARG A 158 22.10 16.88 -5.54
C ARG A 158 21.91 15.36 -5.41
N PRO A 159 22.94 14.56 -5.71
CA PRO A 159 22.93 13.16 -5.33
C PRO A 159 22.58 13.02 -3.85
N CYS A 160 21.90 11.94 -3.49
CA CYS A 160 21.50 11.67 -2.11
C CYS A 160 20.44 12.64 -1.55
N TRP A 161 19.58 13.17 -2.41
CA TRP A 161 18.51 14.10 -2.02
C TRP A 161 17.15 13.61 -2.47
N ALA A 162 16.14 13.83 -1.63
CA ALA A 162 14.74 13.62 -1.95
C ALA A 162 13.99 14.96 -1.95
N VAL A 163 13.05 15.10 -2.87
CA VAL A 163 12.15 16.25 -2.95
C VAL A 163 10.72 15.79 -3.12
N ALA A 164 9.83 16.39 -2.34
CA ALA A 164 8.40 16.23 -2.46
C ALA A 164 7.77 17.53 -2.97
N THR A 165 6.90 17.41 -3.96
CA THR A 165 6.17 18.53 -4.59
C THR A 165 4.68 18.23 -4.61
N SER A 166 3.83 19.25 -4.46
CA SER A 166 2.38 19.11 -4.49
C SER A 166 1.77 19.65 -5.78
N GLY A 167 0.76 18.94 -6.29
CA GLY A 167 -0.05 19.30 -7.43
C GLY A 167 0.36 18.63 -8.74
N VAL A 168 -0.65 18.41 -9.61
CA VAL A 168 -0.46 17.99 -11.01
C VAL A 168 -1.19 18.99 -11.92
N PRO A 169 -0.48 19.90 -12.62
CA PRO A 169 0.99 20.11 -12.61
C PRO A 169 1.49 20.67 -11.26
N VAL A 170 2.79 20.54 -11.01
CA VAL A 170 3.45 20.97 -9.76
C VAL A 170 3.18 22.45 -9.47
N ARG A 171 2.78 22.74 -8.23
CA ARG A 171 2.48 24.10 -7.75
C ARG A 171 3.39 24.55 -6.62
N GLU A 172 3.83 23.60 -5.80
CA GLU A 172 4.49 23.88 -4.54
C GLU A 172 5.48 22.78 -4.20
N GLN A 173 6.55 23.14 -3.50
CA GLN A 173 7.49 22.18 -2.94
C GLN A 173 7.15 21.97 -1.46
N LEU A 174 6.85 20.72 -1.10
CA LEU A 174 6.51 20.34 0.28
C LEU A 174 7.79 20.25 1.13
N PHE A 175 8.79 19.49 0.66
CA PHE A 175 10.06 19.39 1.38
C PHE A 175 11.23 18.98 0.49
N ASN A 176 12.43 19.16 1.03
CA ASN A 176 13.67 18.58 0.53
C ASN A 176 14.51 18.03 1.69
N ALA A 177 15.14 16.87 1.52
CA ALA A 177 15.92 16.24 2.58
C ALA A 177 17.03 15.33 2.04
N SER A 178 18.10 15.15 2.82
CA SER A 178 19.14 14.16 2.55
C SER A 178 18.64 12.74 2.88
N ILE A 179 18.99 11.74 2.08
CA ILE A 179 18.55 10.35 2.32
C ILE A 179 19.65 9.41 2.83
N CYS A 180 20.93 9.73 2.65
CA CYS A 180 22.06 8.85 3.03
C CYS A 180 22.62 9.15 4.41
N HIS A 181 22.58 10.40 4.88
CA HIS A 181 23.08 10.74 6.21
C HIS A 181 22.19 11.79 6.87
N HIS A 182 21.44 11.39 7.90
CA HIS A 182 20.79 12.33 8.81
C HIS A 182 21.73 12.70 9.96
N SER A 183 22.17 13.96 10.03
CA SER A 183 22.79 14.52 11.24
C SER A 183 21.74 15.32 12.01
N PRO A 184 21.46 15.01 13.28
CA PRO A 184 20.48 15.75 14.09
C PRO A 184 20.90 17.21 14.37
N PHE A 185 22.17 17.55 14.13
CA PHE A 185 22.70 18.92 14.20
C PHE A 185 22.74 19.56 12.80
N ASN A 186 21.59 19.87 12.23
CA ASN A 186 21.45 20.72 11.04
C ASN A 186 21.70 22.21 11.38
N LEU A 187 22.80 22.53 12.08
CA LEU A 187 23.16 23.93 12.39
C LEU A 187 23.85 24.64 11.22
N PHE A 188 24.18 23.91 10.16
CA PHE A 188 24.82 24.46 8.97
C PHE A 188 24.39 23.64 7.75
N GLN A 189 23.83 24.31 6.74
CA GLN A 189 23.87 23.83 5.36
C GLN A 189 25.34 23.60 5.00
N HIS A 190 25.85 22.38 5.23
CA HIS A 190 27.24 22.03 4.93
C HIS A 190 27.41 21.89 3.41
N GLY A 191 27.50 23.05 2.76
CA GLY A 191 27.91 23.21 1.38
C GLY A 191 29.42 23.33 1.22
N ASP A 192 30.18 23.89 2.18
CA ASP A 192 31.49 24.47 1.79
C ASP A 192 32.74 24.14 2.63
N PHE A 193 32.70 23.40 3.76
CA PHE A 193 33.92 23.21 4.58
C PHE A 193 34.11 21.84 5.25
N ALA A 194 33.97 20.73 4.51
CA ALA A 194 34.50 19.43 4.95
C ALA A 194 35.75 19.03 4.15
N ARG A 195 36.80 19.85 4.21
CA ARG A 195 38.18 19.34 4.05
C ARG A 195 38.55 18.69 5.38
N ASN A 196 38.33 17.38 5.54
CA ASN A 196 39.10 16.57 6.48
C ASN A 196 39.05 15.07 6.10
N PHE A 197 40.24 14.59 5.73
CA PHE A 197 40.80 13.24 5.90
C PHE A 197 39.85 12.03 5.85
N GLY A 198 39.85 11.36 4.68
CA GLY A 198 39.89 9.89 4.67
C GLY A 198 38.60 9.11 4.40
N ARG A 199 37.70 9.62 3.55
CA ARG A 199 36.80 8.85 2.66
C ARG A 199 35.78 9.84 2.08
N THR A 200 36.06 10.38 0.89
CA THR A 200 34.99 10.92 0.05
C THR A 200 34.09 9.73 -0.29
N SER A 201 33.00 9.54 0.44
CA SER A 201 32.00 8.52 0.10
C SER A 201 31.58 8.78 -1.33
N ASP A 202 32.00 7.93 -2.25
CA ASP A 202 31.79 8.14 -3.68
C ASP A 202 30.29 8.18 -3.96
N VAL A 203 29.73 9.39 -4.07
CA VAL A 203 28.30 9.59 -4.29
C VAL A 203 27.96 9.33 -5.75
N SER A 204 28.96 9.28 -6.65
CA SER A 204 28.76 9.07 -8.09
C SER A 204 28.16 7.71 -8.44
N SER A 205 28.22 6.75 -7.52
CA SER A 205 27.70 5.38 -7.67
C SER A 205 26.45 5.10 -6.82
N LEU A 206 25.81 6.13 -6.27
CA LEU A 206 24.63 5.98 -5.44
C LEU A 206 23.40 5.69 -6.31
N GLU A 207 22.71 4.60 -6.02
CA GLU A 207 21.39 4.28 -6.59
C GLU A 207 20.34 4.33 -5.49
N VAL A 208 19.11 4.67 -5.86
CA VAL A 208 17.99 4.82 -4.94
C VAL A 208 16.80 4.07 -5.52
N ALA A 209 16.18 3.20 -4.72
CA ALA A 209 14.94 2.53 -5.11
C ALA A 209 13.76 3.51 -5.07
N THR A 210 12.71 3.24 -5.83
CA THR A 210 11.54 4.13 -5.84
C THR A 210 10.90 4.23 -4.46
N PRO A 211 10.61 5.47 -3.98
CA PRO A 211 10.07 5.67 -2.65
C PRO A 211 8.70 5.04 -2.47
N ILE A 212 8.36 4.70 -1.23
CA ILE A 212 7.04 4.17 -0.86
C ILE A 212 6.37 5.04 0.20
N LEU A 213 5.04 5.02 0.23
CA LEU A 213 4.24 5.60 1.30
C LEU A 213 3.87 4.52 2.31
N ILE A 214 4.15 4.78 3.58
CA ILE A 214 3.64 4.01 4.71
C ILE A 214 2.55 4.82 5.39
N PRO A 215 1.27 4.41 5.28
CA PRO A 215 0.15 5.11 5.87
C PRO A 215 0.33 5.26 7.37
N LYS A 216 0.10 6.47 7.87
CA LYS A 216 0.05 6.74 9.30
C LYS A 216 -1.40 6.76 9.75
N ASN A 217 -1.64 6.38 11.00
CA ASN A 217 -2.92 6.60 11.64
C ASN A 217 -2.75 7.75 12.63
N ASP A 218 -3.03 8.95 12.19
CA ASP A 218 -3.00 10.17 13.01
C ASP A 218 -4.32 10.41 13.77
N GLY A 219 -5.27 9.47 13.70
CA GLY A 219 -6.58 9.59 14.33
C GLY A 219 -7.55 10.53 13.59
N HIS A 220 -7.11 11.17 12.50
CA HIS A 220 -7.96 11.97 11.65
C HIS A 220 -8.56 11.13 10.52
N ARG A 221 -9.79 11.50 10.10
CA ARG A 221 -10.47 10.85 8.99
C ARG A 221 -9.94 11.39 7.66
N HIS A 222 -8.75 10.98 7.30
CA HIS A 222 -8.25 11.13 5.95
C HIS A 222 -8.93 10.14 5.02
N ARG A 223 -8.97 10.43 3.72
CA ARG A 223 -9.33 9.37 2.75
C ARG A 223 -8.31 8.25 2.94
N LYS A 224 -8.78 7.01 3.12
CA LYS A 224 -7.94 5.86 3.51
C LYS A 224 -6.59 5.86 2.75
N GLY A 225 -5.49 5.93 3.49
CA GLY A 225 -4.12 5.85 2.94
C GLY A 225 -3.60 7.11 2.24
N SER A 226 -4.25 8.26 2.41
CA SER A 226 -3.87 9.53 1.76
C SER A 226 -2.88 10.38 2.57
N HIS A 227 -2.22 9.83 3.58
CA HIS A 227 -1.13 10.53 4.27
C HIS A 227 -0.25 9.49 4.97
N GLY A 228 1.01 9.84 5.19
CA GLY A 228 1.91 8.95 5.89
C GLY A 228 3.38 9.31 5.77
N ASP A 229 4.22 8.38 6.20
CA ASP A 229 5.66 8.53 6.17
C ASP A 229 6.17 8.01 4.82
N VAL A 230 7.08 8.76 4.20
CA VAL A 230 7.74 8.37 2.95
C VAL A 230 9.06 7.69 3.29
N VAL A 231 9.27 6.50 2.73
CA VAL A 231 10.44 5.67 2.98
C VAL A 231 11.30 5.60 1.73
N PHE A 232 12.61 5.71 1.93
CA PHE A 232 13.63 5.66 0.90
C PHE A 232 14.61 4.52 1.19
N LEU A 233 15.13 3.88 0.15
CA LEU A 233 16.16 2.84 0.23
C LEU A 233 17.29 3.18 -0.74
N THR A 234 18.52 3.21 -0.24
CA THR A 234 19.73 3.40 -1.05
C THR A 234 20.44 2.07 -1.31
N ASN A 235 21.27 2.02 -2.35
CA ASN A 235 22.06 0.83 -2.68
C ASN A 235 23.11 0.43 -1.65
N ARG A 236 23.36 1.31 -0.68
CA ARG A 236 24.17 1.06 0.50
C ARG A 236 23.40 0.37 1.64
N GLY A 237 22.11 0.06 1.43
CA GLY A 237 21.24 -0.56 2.43
C GLY A 237 20.73 0.42 3.48
N GLU A 238 20.86 1.73 3.25
CA GLU A 238 20.32 2.75 4.15
C GLU A 238 18.82 2.92 3.87
N VAL A 239 18.00 2.70 4.89
CA VAL A 239 16.54 2.90 4.86
C VAL A 239 16.19 4.11 5.70
N THR A 240 15.62 5.13 5.09
CA THR A 240 15.33 6.41 5.75
C THR A 240 13.85 6.72 5.66
N SER A 241 13.26 7.16 6.77
CA SER A 241 11.84 7.54 6.85
C SER A 241 11.66 9.01 7.21
N TYR A 242 10.83 9.69 6.43
CA TYR A 242 10.45 11.08 6.61
C TYR A 242 8.93 11.22 6.66
N SER A 243 8.44 12.04 7.57
CA SER A 243 7.05 12.49 7.56
C SER A 243 6.96 13.94 7.05
N PRO A 244 5.89 14.32 6.35
CA PRO A 244 5.65 15.73 6.04
C PRO A 244 5.45 16.53 7.34
N GLY A 245 5.89 17.78 7.36
CA GLY A 245 5.71 18.67 8.50
C GLY A 245 4.26 19.06 8.76
N LEU A 246 3.97 19.53 9.98
CA LEU A 246 2.64 19.91 10.47
C LEU A 246 1.87 20.93 9.61
N HIS A 247 2.55 21.70 8.76
CA HIS A 247 1.96 22.70 7.87
C HIS A 247 2.08 22.30 6.39
N GLY A 248 2.35 21.03 6.08
CA GLY A 248 2.68 20.59 4.71
C GLY A 248 4.09 20.97 4.25
N HIS A 249 4.82 21.74 5.05
CA HIS A 249 6.17 22.20 4.74
C HIS A 249 7.23 21.55 5.60
N GLY A 250 8.33 21.15 4.97
CA GLY A 250 9.49 20.56 5.61
C GLY A 250 9.38 19.05 5.83
N ALA A 251 10.53 18.39 5.92
CA ALA A 251 10.64 16.97 6.20
C ALA A 251 10.97 16.79 7.68
N VAL A 252 10.11 16.07 8.40
CA VAL A 252 10.38 15.64 9.78
C VAL A 252 11.00 14.26 9.72
N TRP A 253 12.27 14.16 10.09
CA TRP A 253 12.97 12.89 10.17
C TRP A 253 12.33 12.01 11.26
N GLN A 254 12.02 10.76 10.91
CA GLN A 254 11.48 9.79 11.86
C GLN A 254 12.58 8.84 12.35
N TRP A 255 13.27 8.19 11.42
CA TRP A 255 14.33 7.22 11.72
C TRP A 255 15.16 6.94 10.47
N GLN A 256 16.35 6.37 10.69
CA GLN A 256 17.21 5.83 9.63
C GLN A 256 17.85 4.53 10.14
N LEU A 257 17.89 3.51 9.27
CA LEU A 257 18.48 2.21 9.55
C LEU A 257 19.51 1.86 8.48
N LEU A 258 20.52 1.08 8.88
CA LEU A 258 21.41 0.40 7.96
C LEU A 258 21.04 -1.08 7.94
N THR A 259 20.81 -1.62 6.75
CA THR A 259 20.38 -3.01 6.51
C THR A 259 21.33 -3.66 5.51
N GLY A 260 21.31 -4.99 5.40
CA GLY A 260 22.07 -5.69 4.34
C GLY A 260 21.37 -5.74 2.99
N ALA A 261 20.24 -5.02 2.82
CA ALA A 261 19.57 -4.85 1.53
C ALA A 261 20.36 -3.92 0.59
N THR A 262 21.59 -4.30 0.26
CA THR A 262 22.53 -3.56 -0.60
C THR A 262 22.47 -4.06 -2.03
N TRP A 263 22.87 -3.25 -3.02
CA TRP A 263 23.03 -3.72 -4.40
C TRP A 263 23.99 -2.83 -5.19
N SER A 264 24.39 -3.27 -6.37
CA SER A 264 25.16 -2.46 -7.32
C SER A 264 24.84 -2.88 -8.74
N ASN A 265 24.44 -1.92 -9.58
CA ASN A 265 24.31 -2.11 -11.03
C ASN A 265 25.41 -1.41 -11.82
N LEU A 266 26.50 -1.03 -11.15
CA LEU A 266 27.63 -0.39 -11.82
C LEU A 266 28.25 -1.33 -12.84
N PRO A 267 28.55 -0.86 -14.06
CA PRO A 267 29.24 -1.66 -15.06
C PRO A 267 30.61 -2.07 -14.52
N SER A 268 30.87 -3.39 -14.52
CA SER A 268 32.17 -3.90 -14.10
C SER A 268 33.27 -3.39 -15.05
N PRO A 269 34.43 -2.91 -14.53
CA PRO A 269 35.50 -2.36 -15.37
C PRO A 269 36.07 -3.36 -16.40
N SER A 270 35.82 -4.65 -16.21
CA SER A 270 36.23 -5.74 -17.09
C SER A 270 35.28 -5.98 -18.28
N GLY A 271 34.15 -5.27 -18.39
CA GLY A 271 33.17 -5.47 -19.45
C GLY A 271 32.45 -6.84 -19.42
N MET A 272 32.71 -7.66 -18.40
CA MET A 272 32.03 -8.92 -18.16
C MET A 272 30.81 -8.68 -17.27
N MET A 273 29.67 -8.31 -17.86
CA MET A 273 28.38 -8.40 -17.14
C MET A 273 27.94 -9.86 -17.12
N GLU A 274 28.57 -10.66 -16.25
CA GLU A 274 28.18 -12.07 -16.06
C GLU A 274 26.96 -12.20 -15.13
N GLY A 275 26.62 -11.14 -14.39
CA GLY A 275 25.38 -11.01 -13.60
C GLY A 275 24.44 -9.97 -14.21
N GLY A 276 23.19 -10.32 -14.46
CA GLY A 276 22.15 -9.36 -14.87
C GLY A 276 21.94 -8.24 -13.84
N SER A 277 21.25 -7.16 -14.22
CA SER A 277 20.96 -6.05 -13.31
C SER A 277 20.12 -6.51 -12.12
N VAL A 278 20.57 -6.18 -10.92
CA VAL A 278 19.84 -6.40 -9.67
C VAL A 278 18.65 -5.46 -9.60
N VAL A 279 17.51 -6.02 -9.21
CA VAL A 279 16.27 -5.28 -9.01
C VAL A 279 16.01 -5.14 -7.52
N PRO A 280 16.33 -3.99 -6.91
CA PRO A 280 16.03 -3.80 -5.50
C PRO A 280 14.53 -3.77 -5.27
N THR A 281 14.10 -4.16 -4.08
CA THR A 281 12.69 -4.05 -3.67
C THR A 281 12.58 -3.08 -2.51
N LEU A 282 11.73 -2.07 -2.66
CA LEU A 282 11.21 -1.31 -1.53
C LEU A 282 9.69 -1.33 -1.66
N LYS A 283 9.00 -1.99 -0.71
CA LYS A 283 7.56 -2.23 -0.83
C LYS A 283 6.87 -2.20 0.53
N ALA A 284 5.67 -1.63 0.56
CA ALA A 284 4.77 -1.78 1.70
C ALA A 284 4.04 -3.13 1.58
N MET A 285 4.10 -3.95 2.63
CA MET A 285 3.43 -5.25 2.68
C MET A 285 2.73 -5.47 4.02
N SER A 286 1.63 -6.21 4.03
CA SER A 286 1.02 -6.70 5.27
C SER A 286 1.58 -8.10 5.57
N LEU A 287 1.70 -8.48 6.86
CA LEU A 287 2.14 -9.83 7.25
C LEU A 287 1.00 -10.87 7.23
N ARG A 288 -0.24 -10.41 7.04
CA ARG A 288 -1.42 -11.27 6.94
C ARG A 288 -2.31 -10.72 5.86
N VAL A 289 -3.00 -11.63 5.18
CA VAL A 289 -3.97 -11.27 4.15
C VAL A 289 -5.10 -10.46 4.81
N HIS A 290 -5.40 -9.28 4.27
CA HIS A 290 -6.38 -8.30 4.80
C HIS A 290 -6.01 -7.62 6.12
N ASP A 291 -4.75 -7.65 6.55
CA ASP A 291 -4.32 -6.82 7.68
C ASP A 291 -4.10 -5.38 7.26
N ASN A 292 -4.51 -4.46 8.13
CA ASN A 292 -4.31 -3.02 7.96
C ASN A 292 -2.92 -2.58 8.44
N GLN A 293 -2.22 -3.42 9.20
CA GLN A 293 -0.87 -3.13 9.64
C GLN A 293 0.13 -3.41 8.50
N GLN A 294 0.69 -2.33 7.95
CA GLN A 294 1.74 -2.42 6.95
C GLN A 294 3.12 -2.48 7.60
N MET A 295 4.01 -3.18 6.90
CA MET A 295 5.43 -3.33 7.17
C MET A 295 6.19 -2.94 5.90
N ILE A 296 7.49 -2.71 6.04
CA ILE A 296 8.36 -2.32 4.94
C ILE A 296 9.21 -3.54 4.57
N LEU A 297 9.16 -3.96 3.32
CA LEU A 297 10.08 -4.92 2.74
C LEU A 297 11.16 -4.17 1.97
N ALA A 298 12.41 -4.33 2.38
CA ALA A 298 13.59 -3.81 1.69
C ALA A 298 14.44 -5.01 1.22
N ALA A 299 14.76 -5.12 -0.06
CA ALA A 299 15.59 -6.21 -0.57
C ALA A 299 16.67 -5.71 -1.52
N GLY A 300 17.86 -6.26 -1.35
CA GLY A 300 19.03 -6.03 -2.18
C GLY A 300 19.41 -7.26 -3.01
N ASP A 301 20.71 -7.47 -3.20
CA ASP A 301 21.26 -8.58 -3.96
C ASP A 301 21.35 -9.90 -3.17
N GLN A 302 21.66 -9.83 -1.88
CA GLN A 302 21.91 -11.00 -1.03
C GLN A 302 20.96 -11.10 0.16
N GLU A 303 20.30 -10.01 0.56
CA GLU A 303 19.46 -9.99 1.75
C GLU A 303 18.16 -9.22 1.49
N ALA A 304 17.06 -9.76 2.02
CA ALA A 304 15.79 -9.07 2.16
C ALA A 304 15.44 -8.90 3.64
N VAL A 305 14.96 -7.72 4.03
CA VAL A 305 14.71 -7.33 5.41
C VAL A 305 13.28 -6.81 5.54
N VAL A 306 12.58 -7.28 6.55
CA VAL A 306 11.26 -6.78 6.94
C VAL A 306 11.42 -5.82 8.11
N ILE A 307 10.95 -4.59 7.95
CA ILE A 307 11.11 -3.48 8.89
C ILE A 307 9.72 -3.01 9.35
N SER A 308 9.59 -2.71 10.64
CA SER A 308 8.39 -2.08 11.18
C SER A 308 8.28 -0.61 10.75
N THR A 309 7.06 -0.07 10.80
CA THR A 309 6.83 1.36 10.55
C THR A 309 7.60 2.29 11.50
N GLY A 310 7.96 1.79 12.69
CA GLY A 310 8.74 2.50 13.70
C GLY A 310 10.26 2.39 13.53
N GLY A 311 10.76 1.74 12.47
CA GLY A 311 12.19 1.63 12.24
C GLY A 311 12.86 0.54 13.07
N SER A 312 12.24 -0.64 13.19
CA SER A 312 12.87 -1.82 13.78
C SER A 312 12.83 -3.02 12.85
N ILE A 313 13.98 -3.68 12.67
CA ILE A 313 14.10 -4.91 11.86
C ILE A 313 13.36 -6.03 12.57
N GLN A 314 12.42 -6.66 11.88
CA GLN A 314 11.66 -7.82 12.38
C GLN A 314 12.32 -9.14 12.00
N THR A 315 12.80 -9.24 10.76
CA THR A 315 13.44 -10.44 10.23
C THR A 315 14.28 -10.09 9.02
N SER A 316 15.31 -10.89 8.77
CA SER A 316 16.14 -10.89 7.58
C SER A 316 16.05 -12.26 6.89
N ILE A 317 16.19 -12.24 5.58
CA ILE A 317 16.06 -13.40 4.69
C ILE A 317 17.25 -13.36 3.74
N ASP A 318 18.08 -14.40 3.82
CA ASP A 318 19.18 -14.57 2.88
C ASP A 318 18.65 -15.01 1.52
N LEU A 319 18.95 -14.22 0.50
CA LEU A 319 18.54 -14.48 -0.88
C LEU A 319 19.53 -15.44 -1.54
N PRO A 320 19.06 -16.47 -2.26
CA PRO A 320 19.92 -17.47 -2.87
C PRO A 320 20.73 -16.93 -4.06
N ALA A 321 20.25 -15.87 -4.70
CA ALA A 321 20.91 -15.15 -5.78
C ALA A 321 20.25 -13.76 -5.96
N PRO A 322 20.91 -12.82 -6.66
CA PRO A 322 20.36 -11.50 -6.89
C PRO A 322 19.00 -11.52 -7.60
N PRO A 323 18.00 -10.78 -7.11
CA PRO A 323 16.67 -10.75 -7.70
C PRO A 323 16.68 -10.04 -9.05
N THR A 324 16.01 -10.66 -10.03
CA THR A 324 15.78 -10.12 -11.39
C THR A 324 14.50 -9.29 -11.48
N HIS A 325 13.67 -9.34 -10.44
CA HIS A 325 12.39 -8.65 -10.32
C HIS A 325 12.18 -8.26 -8.86
N ALA A 326 11.34 -7.24 -8.62
CA ALA A 326 10.93 -6.91 -7.28
C ALA A 326 10.26 -8.12 -6.60
N LEU A 327 10.53 -8.33 -5.32
CA LEU A 327 9.97 -9.45 -4.56
C LEU A 327 8.45 -9.35 -4.54
N MET A 328 7.80 -10.48 -4.85
CA MET A 328 6.34 -10.58 -4.83
C MET A 328 5.89 -11.05 -3.45
N CYS A 329 4.85 -10.41 -2.92
CA CYS A 329 4.27 -10.69 -1.62
C CYS A 329 2.87 -11.24 -1.85
N GLU A 330 2.69 -12.56 -1.74
CA GLU A 330 1.42 -13.25 -2.02
C GLU A 330 1.25 -14.44 -1.08
N ASP A 331 0.01 -14.81 -0.77
CA ASP A 331 -0.30 -16.01 0.02
C ASP A 331 -0.43 -17.22 -0.91
N PHE A 332 0.71 -17.80 -1.32
CA PHE A 332 0.71 -18.97 -2.20
C PHE A 332 0.53 -20.28 -1.43
N SER A 333 0.80 -20.29 -0.12
CA SER A 333 0.54 -21.44 0.76
C SER A 333 -0.93 -21.53 1.22
N ASN A 334 -1.69 -20.44 1.04
CA ASN A 334 -3.09 -20.29 1.42
C ASN A 334 -3.33 -20.51 2.93
N ASP A 335 -2.41 -20.03 3.76
CA ASP A 335 -2.47 -20.09 5.23
C ASP A 335 -2.89 -18.75 5.88
N GLY A 336 -3.13 -17.72 5.06
CA GLY A 336 -3.51 -16.38 5.48
C GLY A 336 -2.31 -15.50 5.90
N LEU A 337 -1.08 -15.98 5.73
CA LEU A 337 0.16 -15.22 5.87
C LEU A 337 0.67 -14.77 4.51
N THR A 338 1.59 -13.81 4.53
CA THR A 338 2.16 -13.29 3.28
C THR A 338 3.49 -13.96 3.02
N ASP A 339 3.51 -14.81 2.00
CA ASP A 339 4.70 -15.47 1.53
C ASP A 339 5.45 -14.58 0.53
N LEU A 340 6.73 -14.88 0.31
CA LEU A 340 7.58 -14.15 -0.62
C LEU A 340 8.01 -15.03 -1.77
N ILE A 341 7.91 -14.50 -2.99
CA ILE A 341 8.43 -15.15 -4.20
C ILE A 341 9.61 -14.32 -4.72
N VAL A 342 10.75 -14.98 -4.89
CA VAL A 342 12.01 -14.40 -5.38
C VAL A 342 12.32 -15.01 -6.74
N MET A 343 12.42 -14.16 -7.75
CA MET A 343 12.82 -14.57 -9.11
C MET A 343 14.27 -14.21 -9.35
N THR A 344 15.10 -15.22 -9.62
CA THR A 344 16.53 -15.08 -9.87
C THR A 344 16.87 -15.64 -11.26
N PRO A 345 18.09 -15.41 -11.79
CA PRO A 345 18.51 -16.02 -13.04
C PRO A 345 18.53 -17.56 -13.00
N ASN A 346 18.69 -18.13 -11.80
CA ASN A 346 18.82 -19.58 -11.58
C ASN A 346 17.46 -20.29 -11.39
N GLY A 347 16.40 -19.54 -11.10
CA GLY A 347 15.09 -20.11 -10.82
C GLY A 347 14.21 -19.23 -9.93
N VAL A 348 13.05 -19.78 -9.57
CA VAL A 348 12.05 -19.14 -8.71
C VAL A 348 12.05 -19.81 -7.34
N TYR A 349 12.17 -19.01 -6.29
CA TYR A 349 12.19 -19.47 -4.90
C TYR A 349 10.98 -18.92 -4.15
N GLY A 350 10.35 -19.75 -3.32
CA GLY A 350 9.24 -19.37 -2.45
C GLY A 350 9.64 -19.46 -0.98
N PHE A 351 9.47 -18.38 -0.23
CA PHE A 351 9.69 -18.31 1.21
C PHE A 351 8.34 -18.24 1.91
N VAL A 352 8.03 -19.27 2.70
CA VAL A 352 6.78 -19.35 3.45
C VAL A 352 6.96 -18.71 4.81
N GLN A 353 6.03 -17.82 5.18
CA GLN A 353 6.08 -17.17 6.49
C GLN A 353 5.62 -18.16 7.58
N THR A 354 6.45 -18.39 8.61
CA THR A 354 6.06 -19.24 9.75
C THR A 354 5.88 -18.44 11.02
N ARG A 355 4.84 -18.75 11.81
CA ARG A 355 4.65 -18.19 13.15
C ARG A 355 5.36 -19.07 14.18
N THR A 356 6.48 -18.61 14.72
CA THR A 356 7.09 -19.24 15.90
C THR A 356 6.45 -18.67 17.16
N PRO A 357 5.72 -19.46 17.97
CA PRO A 357 5.24 -18.99 19.27
C PRO A 357 6.45 -18.59 20.13
N GLY A 358 6.39 -17.40 20.73
CA GLY A 358 7.51 -16.85 21.49
C GLY A 358 7.94 -17.80 22.62
N ALA A 359 9.11 -18.42 22.48
CA ALA A 359 9.65 -19.38 23.44
C ALA A 359 9.77 -18.80 24.86
N LEU A 360 9.91 -17.47 24.99
CA LEU A 360 10.01 -16.79 26.28
C LEU A 360 8.74 -16.94 27.13
N PHE A 361 7.55 -16.74 26.57
CA PHE A 361 6.29 -16.87 27.34
C PHE A 361 6.02 -18.32 27.74
N PHE A 362 6.35 -19.27 26.86
CA PHE A 362 6.22 -20.68 27.17
C PHE A 362 7.24 -21.11 28.24
N SER A 363 8.49 -20.67 28.13
CA SER A 363 9.55 -20.99 29.09
C SER A 363 9.29 -20.36 30.46
N THR A 364 8.77 -19.14 30.53
CA THR A 364 8.42 -18.50 31.81
C THR A 364 7.23 -19.20 32.46
N LEU A 365 6.20 -19.58 31.69
CA LEU A 365 5.05 -20.31 32.21
C LEU A 365 5.45 -21.69 32.73
N VAL A 366 6.26 -22.44 31.98
CA VAL A 366 6.82 -23.72 32.44
C VAL A 366 7.69 -23.54 33.68
N GLY A 367 8.53 -22.50 33.71
CA GLY A 367 9.33 -22.17 34.89
C GLY A 367 8.49 -21.87 36.13
N CYS A 368 7.44 -21.04 35.99
CA CYS A 368 6.48 -20.75 37.06
C CYS A 368 5.76 -22.02 37.52
N LEU A 369 5.37 -22.90 36.60
CA LEU A 369 4.70 -24.16 36.93
C LEU A 369 5.61 -25.10 37.72
N LEU A 370 6.89 -25.22 37.35
CA LEU A 370 7.88 -26.00 38.08
C LEU A 370 8.10 -25.46 39.51
N ILE A 371 8.15 -24.14 39.69
CA ILE A 371 8.26 -23.52 41.02
C ILE A 371 7.04 -23.86 41.87
N VAL A 372 5.82 -23.72 41.33
CA VAL A 372 4.58 -24.05 42.04
C VAL A 372 4.55 -25.54 42.43
N MET A 373 4.93 -26.44 41.51
CA MET A 373 5.03 -27.87 41.82
C MET A 373 6.06 -28.14 42.91
N GLY A 374 7.21 -27.46 42.90
CA GLY A 374 8.21 -27.55 43.96
C GLY A 374 7.69 -27.09 45.33
N VAL A 375 6.98 -25.95 45.37
CA VAL A 375 6.38 -25.42 46.60
C VAL A 375 5.32 -26.39 47.15
N ILE A 376 4.45 -26.93 46.28
CA ILE A 376 3.43 -27.93 46.66
C ILE A 376 4.11 -29.20 47.21
N PHE A 377 5.15 -29.69 46.55
CA PHE A 377 5.87 -30.87 47.00
C PHE A 377 6.51 -30.66 48.38
N VAL A 378 7.16 -29.52 48.60
CA VAL A 378 7.79 -29.18 49.89
C VAL A 378 6.74 -29.02 50.99
N THR A 379 5.63 -28.32 50.72
CA THR A 379 4.55 -28.15 51.70
C THR A 379 3.88 -29.47 52.06
N GLN A 380 3.56 -30.32 51.07
CA GLN A 380 3.02 -31.66 51.31
C GLN A 380 4.00 -32.55 52.11
N HIS A 381 5.30 -32.48 51.82
CA HIS A 381 6.30 -33.26 52.54
C HIS A 381 6.47 -32.78 53.98
N LEU A 382 6.46 -31.47 54.23
CA LEU A 382 6.58 -30.90 55.59
C LEU A 382 5.32 -31.15 56.43
N ASP A 383 4.12 -31.06 55.83
CA ASP A 383 2.86 -31.35 56.52
C ASP A 383 2.70 -32.85 56.83
N SER A 384 3.21 -33.73 55.94
CA SER A 384 3.25 -35.18 56.19
C SER A 384 4.10 -35.54 57.41
N MET A 385 5.21 -34.82 57.67
CA MET A 385 6.07 -35.08 58.82
C MET A 385 5.46 -34.68 60.18
N LYS A 386 4.45 -33.80 60.20
CA LYS A 386 3.75 -33.39 61.44
C LYS A 386 2.60 -34.32 61.85
N GLY A 387 2.21 -35.27 61.01
CA GLY A 387 1.04 -36.14 61.21
C GLY A 387 1.36 -37.57 61.71
N LYS A 388 1.99 -37.74 62.86
CA LYS A 388 1.87 -39.00 63.64
C LYS A 388 1.25 -38.69 65.01
N PRO A 389 -0.05 -38.92 65.22
CA PRO A 389 -0.62 -38.82 66.57
C PRO A 389 -0.08 -39.98 67.43
N ARG A 390 0.47 -39.62 68.58
CA ARG A 390 0.94 -40.55 69.62
C ARG A 390 -0.29 -41.22 70.22
N ALA A 391 -0.51 -42.50 69.96
CA ALA A 391 -1.56 -43.28 70.61
C ALA A 391 -1.32 -43.27 72.13
N SER A 392 -2.30 -42.79 72.90
CA SER A 392 -2.29 -42.89 74.35
C SER A 392 -2.60 -44.33 74.77
N TYR A 393 -1.64 -44.99 75.41
CA TYR A 393 -1.92 -46.12 76.28
C TYR A 393 -1.86 -45.62 77.72
N GLY A 394 -3.01 -45.59 78.40
CA GLY A 394 -3.08 -45.39 79.85
C GLY A 394 -2.72 -46.68 80.60
N PRO A 395 -2.12 -46.60 81.81
CA PRO A 395 -1.90 -47.76 82.66
C PRO A 395 -3.13 -48.10 83.51
N ARG A 396 -3.16 -49.36 83.95
CA ARG A 396 -4.20 -50.05 84.74
C ARG A 396 -4.69 -49.33 85.99
#